data_AF-X1RYN0-F1
#
_entry.id   AF-X1RYN0-F1
#
_cell.length_a   1.000
_cell.length_b   1.000
_cell.length_c   1.000
_cell.angle_alpha   90.00
_cell.angle_beta   90.00
_cell.angle_gamma   90.00
#
_symmetry.space_group_name_H-M   'P 1'
#
loop_
_entity.id
_entity.type
_entity.pdbx_description
1 polymer ?
#
loop_
_entity_poly.entity_id
_entity_poly.type
_entity_poly.pdbx_seq_one_letter_code
_entity_poly.pdbx_strand_id
1 'polypeptide(L)' 'MAFYIKVDNNRISDVKYKTFGCGAAIAVSSMVSEMAKGKTLEEAKKITPALVAK' A
#
# COMPACT_ATOMS: atom_id res chain seq x y z
N MET A 1 -9.13 -0.73 -8.52
CA MET A 1 -8.40 -0.50 -7.26
C MET A 1 -7.44 0.65 -7.48
N ALA A 2 -7.51 1.69 -6.66
CA ALA A 2 -6.63 2.86 -6.76
C ALA A 2 -6.02 3.17 -5.39
N PHE A 3 -4.72 3.46 -5.38
CA PHE A 3 -4.00 3.95 -4.21
C PHE A 3 -3.63 5.42 -4.41
N TYR A 4 -3.68 6.17 -3.34
CA TYR A 4 -3.33 7.57 -3.26
C TYR A 4 -2.27 7.69 -2.17
N ILE A 5 -1.13 8.28 -2.52
CA ILE A 5 -0.01 8.45 -1.59
C ILE A 5 0.31 9.93 -1.44
N LYS A 6 0.61 10.34 -0.23
CA LYS A 6 1.26 11.62 0.06
C LYS A 6 2.73 11.36 0.31
N VAL A 7 3.59 12.15 -0.33
CA VAL A 7 5.04 12.02 -0.20
C VAL A 7 5.61 13.30 0.39
N ASP A 8 6.30 13.18 1.51
CA ASP A 8 7.00 14.26 2.20
C ASP A 8 8.44 13.79 2.49
N ASN A 9 9.45 14.62 2.24
CA ASN A 9 10.86 14.31 2.51
C ASN A 9 11.32 12.94 1.96
N ASN A 10 10.92 12.64 0.72
CA ASN A 10 11.23 11.37 0.02
C ASN A 10 10.65 10.10 0.68
N ARG A 11 9.67 10.24 1.58
CA ARG A 11 8.96 9.13 2.22
C ARG A 11 7.45 9.28 2.07
N ILE A 12 6.75 8.15 2.04
CA ILE A 12 5.29 8.11 1.97
C ILE A 12 4.73 8.45 3.35
N SER A 13 4.19 9.65 3.52
CA SER A 13 3.64 10.13 4.80
C SER A 13 2.22 9.64 5.05
N ASP A 14 1.41 9.47 3.99
CA ASP A 14 0.08 8.89 4.09
C ASP A 14 -0.27 8.03 2.87
N VAL A 15 -1.10 7.02 3.10
CA VAL A 15 -1.61 6.11 2.08
C VAL A 15 -3.09 5.92 2.28
N LYS A 16 -3.88 6.17 1.23
CA LYS A 16 -5.30 5.87 1.17
C LYS A 16 -5.59 5.03 -0.05
N TYR A 17 -6.63 4.21 0.02
CA TYR A 17 -7.04 3.39 -1.11
C TYR A 17 -8.54 3.45 -1.32
N LYS A 18 -8.93 3.32 -2.58
CA LYS A 18 -10.31 3.09 -3.00
C LYS A 18 -10.35 1.77 -3.74
N THR A 19 -10.97 0.77 -3.13
CA THR A 19 -11.10 -0.57 -3.70
C THR A 19 -12.55 -1.01 -3.64
N PHE A 20 -12.97 -1.75 -4.65
CA PHE A 20 -14.28 -2.38 -4.74
C PHE A 20 -14.02 -3.85 -5.08
N GLY A 21 -14.55 -4.76 -4.28
CA GLY A 21 -14.27 -6.18 -4.43
C GLY A 21 -14.67 -6.98 -3.19
N CYS A 22 -14.34 -8.26 -3.20
CA CYS A 22 -14.58 -9.16 -2.07
C CYS A 22 -13.76 -8.74 -0.83
N GLY A 23 -14.12 -9.26 0.35
CA GLY A 23 -13.44 -8.93 1.61
C GLY A 23 -11.92 -9.15 1.55
N ALA A 24 -11.46 -10.15 0.81
CA ALA A 24 -10.03 -10.39 0.58
C ALA A 24 -9.35 -9.22 -0.14
N ALA A 25 -9.99 -8.63 -1.16
CA ALA A 25 -9.45 -7.48 -1.87
C ALA A 25 -9.34 -6.24 -0.96
N ILE A 26 -10.31 -6.06 -0.06
CA ILE A 26 -10.29 -4.98 0.95
C ILE A 26 -9.16 -5.21 1.96
N ALA A 27 -9.04 -6.43 2.48
CA ALA A 27 -8.01 -6.80 3.45
C ALA A 27 -6.59 -6.65 2.87
N VAL A 28 -6.36 -7.15 1.66
CA VAL A 28 -5.10 -7.00 0.94
C VAL A 28 -4.76 -5.53 0.72
N SER A 29 -5.75 -4.72 0.30
CA SER A 29 -5.51 -3.28 0.09
C SER A 29 -5.12 -2.56 1.39
N SER A 30 -5.77 -2.92 2.50
CA SER A 30 -5.45 -2.40 3.84
C SER A 30 -4.04 -2.77 4.27
N MET A 31 -3.63 -4.02 4.04
CA MET A 31 -2.30 -4.48 4.43
C MET A 31 -1.21 -3.78 3.61
N VAL A 32 -1.42 -3.67 2.29
CA VAL A 32 -0.48 -2.95 1.41
C VAL A 32 -0.34 -1.48 1.79
N SER A 33 -1.43 -0.80 2.16
CA SER A 33 -1.35 0.61 2.56
C SER A 33 -0.52 0.82 3.82
N GLU A 34 -0.69 -0.05 4.82
CA GLU A 34 0.10 0.00 6.06
C GLU A 34 1.57 -0.36 5.81
N MET A 35 1.84 -1.36 4.96
CA MET A 35 3.20 -1.74 4.59
C MET A 35 3.95 -0.62 3.83
N ALA A 36 3.24 0.17 3.02
CA ALA A 36 3.85 1.24 2.22
C ALA A 36 4.08 2.54 3.01
N LYS A 37 3.30 2.81 4.05
CA LYS A 37 3.42 4.02 4.87
C LYS A 37 4.81 4.08 5.56
N GLY A 38 5.45 5.25 5.51
CA GLY A 38 6.78 5.51 6.05
C GLY A 38 7.96 5.08 5.17
N LYS A 39 7.73 4.27 4.13
CA LYS A 39 8.77 3.83 3.19
C LYS A 39 9.08 4.90 2.14
N THR A 40 10.28 4.82 1.57
CA THR A 40 10.61 5.52 0.33
C THR A 40 9.92 4.86 -0.87
N LEU A 41 9.88 5.53 -2.03
CA LEU A 41 9.29 4.96 -3.25
C LEU A 41 10.02 3.68 -3.69
N GLU A 42 11.35 3.64 -3.55
CA GLU A 42 12.15 2.46 -3.92
C GLU A 42 11.91 1.26 -3.01
N GLU A 43 11.69 1.50 -1.71
CA GLU A 43 11.31 0.44 -0.77
C GLU A 43 9.87 -0.03 -1.00
N ALA A 44 8.94 0.89 -1.28
CA ALA A 44 7.54 0.57 -1.53
C ALA A 44 7.37 -0.27 -2.81
N LYS A 45 8.18 -0.04 -3.85
CA LYS A 45 8.20 -0.86 -5.08
C LYS A 45 8.55 -2.33 -4.84
N LYS A 46 9.19 -2.66 -3.72
CA LYS A 46 9.54 -4.05 -3.36
C LYS A 46 8.38 -4.82 -2.73
N ILE A 47 7.23 -4.17 -2.46
CA ILE A 47 6.04 -4.85 -1.97
C ILE A 47 5.44 -5.66 -3.11
N THR A 48 5.47 -6.99 -2.98
CA THR A 48 4.98 -7.94 -3.99
C THR A 48 3.86 -8.82 -3.41
N PRO A 49 3.05 -9.49 -4.24
CA PRO A 49 1.99 -10.38 -3.77
C PRO A 49 2.50 -11.47 -2.82
N ALA A 50 3.71 -11.99 -3.03
CA ALA A 50 4.31 -13.00 -2.17
C ALA A 50 4.62 -12.50 -0.75
N LEU A 51 4.75 -11.18 -0.55
CA LEU A 51 4.91 -10.59 0.78
C LEU A 51 3.56 -10.37 1.50
N VAL A 52 2.46 -10.36 0.76
CA VAL A 52 1.13 -10.00 1.28
C VAL A 52 0.23 -11.23 1.46
N ALA A 53 0.29 -12.18 0.52
CA ALA A 53 -0.40 -13.45 0.60
C ALA A 53 0.56 -14.51 1.14
N LYS A 54 0.39 -14.88 2.40
CA LYS A 54 1.14 -15.95 3.06
C LYS A 54 0.23 -17.09 3.44
#